data_AF-A0A2A9NIZ0-F1
#
_entry.id   AF-A0A2A9NIZ0-F1
#
_cell.length_a   1.000
_cell.length_b   1.000
_cell.length_c   1.000
_cell.angle_alpha   90.00
_cell.angle_beta   90.00
_cell.angle_gamma   90.00
#
_symmetry.space_group_name_H-M   'P 1'
#
loop_
_entity.id
_entity.type
_entity.pdbx_description
1 polymer ?
#
loop_
_entity_poly.entity_id
_entity_poly.type
_entity_poly.pdbx_seq_one_letter_code
_entity_poly.pdbx_strand_id
1 'polypeptide(L)'
;MAKEARYPIMPESDIMASLADWGIAVSEQQLSRPTQDFVEGIFCACLRQVSELDHEALREPLQEVLDMSQVDDKELYATAFATNIVHHHLARFARAARIKRFSSKDAFNPERERTLYLLSGFINFVQFTEQYCNPFVNELREQSDGILVEREQVLAQLAEAQQRLDAMKAKIAEDEPVCEQLRNENNTLRAKMFATKEFQTAAVQEVEKLKTQKNALIKHREALKMELSNISDAISSKRPRLVQSPDRIKGIISTMKANVVEEKRTVAIHEAKARDLQVKLNALSSIEKNILGSIEQLQSIEKEAHQLDMLQKALAEMRDQLDNKKIEKSELGIKQERAKTQLENASEKLKRAQTHAERKKQDNQRTLDRLQRQYDKMDIERKDNDKHLDELRREAENIESQMKEHLRSNETELNELLAEYGKLRHETGQDIIQFY
;
A
#
# COMPACT_ATOMS: atom_id res chain seq x y z
N MET A 1 -32.54 -25.72 -25.35
CA MET A 1 -32.83 -24.28 -25.47
C MET A 1 -32.68 -23.65 -24.09
N ALA A 2 -32.02 -22.50 -23.97
CA ALA A 2 -31.88 -21.84 -22.67
C ALA A 2 -33.23 -21.26 -22.23
N LYS A 3 -33.64 -21.51 -20.98
CA LYS A 3 -34.79 -20.84 -20.36
C LYS A 3 -34.56 -19.33 -20.46
N GLU A 4 -35.47 -18.60 -21.10
CA GLU A 4 -35.39 -17.15 -21.11
C GLU A 4 -35.56 -16.63 -19.68
N ALA A 5 -34.56 -15.91 -19.18
CA ALA A 5 -34.63 -15.24 -17.89
C ALA A 5 -35.69 -14.12 -17.99
N ARG A 6 -36.90 -14.43 -17.50
CA ARG A 6 -38.03 -13.52 -17.48
C ARG A 6 -38.10 -12.89 -16.09
N TYR A 7 -37.87 -11.58 -16.00
CA TYR A 7 -38.21 -10.81 -14.81
C TYR A 7 -39.74 -10.82 -14.61
N PRO A 8 -40.24 -10.68 -13.37
CA PRO A 8 -41.67 -10.54 -13.13
C PRO A 8 -42.18 -9.26 -13.80
N ILE A 9 -43.40 -9.33 -14.35
CA ILE A 9 -44.13 -8.11 -14.76
C ILE A 9 -44.79 -7.58 -13.49
N MET A 10 -44.50 -6.33 -13.16
CA MET A 10 -45.01 -5.66 -11.96
C MET A 10 -46.41 -5.10 -12.23
N PRO A 11 -47.33 -5.12 -11.26
CA PRO A 11 -48.59 -4.40 -11.38
C PRO A 11 -48.34 -2.88 -11.34
N GLU A 12 -49.30 -2.11 -11.86
CA GLU A 12 -49.16 -0.63 -11.97
C GLU A 12 -48.95 0.05 -10.61
N SER A 13 -49.50 -0.51 -9.52
CA SER A 13 -49.25 -0.08 -8.13
C SER A 13 -47.78 -0.10 -7.74
N ASP A 14 -47.09 -1.19 -8.07
CA ASP A 14 -45.73 -1.47 -7.60
C ASP A 14 -44.71 -0.71 -8.45
N ILE A 15 -45.06 -0.46 -9.73
CA ILE A 15 -44.34 0.46 -10.61
C ILE A 15 -44.43 1.89 -10.06
N MET A 16 -45.64 2.36 -9.69
CA MET A 16 -45.79 3.69 -9.08
C MET A 16 -45.04 3.82 -7.76
N ALA A 17 -45.08 2.81 -6.89
CA ALA A 17 -44.33 2.81 -5.63
C ALA A 17 -42.81 2.88 -5.87
N SER A 18 -42.27 2.01 -6.74
CA SER A 18 -40.83 1.96 -7.01
C SER A 18 -40.31 3.24 -7.67
N LEU A 19 -41.11 3.90 -8.52
CA LEU A 19 -40.75 5.18 -9.11
C LEU A 19 -40.84 6.33 -8.08
N ALA A 20 -41.81 6.27 -7.16
CA ALA A 20 -41.93 7.24 -6.07
C ALA A 20 -40.78 7.14 -5.06
N ASP A 21 -40.24 5.94 -4.80
CA ASP A 21 -39.04 5.73 -3.97
C ASP A 21 -37.81 6.46 -4.55
N TRP A 22 -37.76 6.67 -5.87
CA TRP A 22 -36.73 7.46 -6.55
C TRP A 22 -37.12 8.94 -6.74
N GLY A 23 -38.19 9.40 -6.10
CA GLY A 23 -38.68 10.78 -6.20
C GLY A 23 -39.47 11.10 -7.49
N ILE A 24 -39.79 10.11 -8.32
CA ILE A 24 -40.51 10.29 -9.58
C ILE A 24 -42.01 10.12 -9.33
N ALA A 25 -42.72 11.24 -9.18
CA ALA A 25 -44.18 11.22 -9.01
C ALA A 25 -44.89 10.84 -10.32
N VAL A 26 -45.59 9.71 -10.32
CA VAL A 26 -46.34 9.17 -11.47
C VAL A 26 -47.81 8.97 -11.13
N SER A 27 -48.69 9.35 -12.05
CA SER A 27 -50.13 9.08 -11.95
C SER A 27 -50.56 7.87 -12.79
N GLU A 28 -51.61 7.18 -12.35
CA GLU A 28 -52.25 6.05 -13.06
C GLU A 28 -52.72 6.44 -14.48
N GLN A 29 -53.09 7.71 -14.71
CA GLN A 29 -53.43 8.22 -16.04
C GLN A 29 -52.22 8.26 -17.00
N GLN A 30 -51.02 8.58 -16.50
CA GLN A 30 -49.80 8.56 -17.31
C GLN A 30 -49.32 7.14 -17.62
N LEU A 31 -49.53 6.17 -16.71
CA LEU A 31 -49.23 4.76 -17.00
C LEU A 31 -50.24 4.13 -17.97
N SER A 32 -51.52 4.46 -17.86
CA SER A 32 -52.55 3.97 -18.78
C SER A 32 -52.51 4.62 -20.17
N ARG A 33 -52.01 5.86 -20.27
CA ARG A 33 -51.76 6.57 -21.54
C ARG A 33 -50.36 7.24 -21.53
N PRO A 34 -49.29 6.48 -21.77
CA PRO A 34 -47.94 7.05 -21.79
C PRO A 34 -47.78 8.06 -22.93
N THR A 35 -47.21 9.22 -22.62
CA THR A 35 -46.72 10.20 -23.61
C THR A 35 -45.21 10.02 -23.83
N GLN A 36 -44.69 10.52 -24.95
CA GLN A 36 -43.25 10.48 -25.25
C GLN A 36 -42.42 11.07 -24.09
N ASP A 37 -42.65 12.34 -23.75
CA ASP A 37 -41.87 13.08 -22.75
C ASP A 37 -41.84 12.38 -21.38
N PHE A 38 -42.96 11.77 -21.00
CA PHE A 38 -43.10 10.99 -19.78
C PHE A 38 -42.24 9.72 -19.80
N VAL A 39 -42.27 8.96 -20.89
CA VAL A 39 -41.51 7.72 -21.03
C VAL A 39 -40.02 7.99 -21.20
N GLU A 40 -39.64 8.98 -22.02
CA GLU A 40 -38.26 9.41 -22.18
C GLU A 40 -37.67 9.91 -20.84
N GLY A 41 -38.41 10.73 -20.09
CA GLY A 41 -38.03 11.19 -18.76
C GLY A 41 -37.80 10.05 -17.76
N ILE A 42 -38.73 9.09 -17.64
CA ILE A 42 -38.56 7.96 -16.73
C ILE A 42 -37.40 7.05 -17.16
N PHE A 43 -37.28 6.76 -18.46
CA PHE A 43 -36.20 5.92 -18.96
C PHE A 43 -34.82 6.55 -18.70
N CYS A 44 -34.69 7.86 -18.86
CA CYS A 44 -33.47 8.58 -18.52
C CYS A 44 -33.21 8.64 -17.01
N ALA A 45 -34.25 8.76 -16.18
CA ALA A 45 -34.09 8.68 -14.71
C ALA A 45 -33.61 7.28 -14.27
N CYS A 46 -34.17 6.20 -14.82
CA CYS A 46 -33.68 4.83 -14.59
C CYS A 46 -32.22 4.63 -15.03
N LEU A 47 -31.83 5.24 -16.15
CA LEU A 47 -30.45 5.22 -16.65
C LEU A 47 -29.49 5.97 -15.70
N ARG A 48 -29.91 7.17 -15.23
CA ARG A 48 -29.15 8.01 -14.29
C ARG A 48 -28.86 7.27 -12.99
N GLN A 49 -29.82 6.52 -12.45
CA GLN A 49 -29.67 5.77 -11.19
C GLN A 49 -28.59 4.68 -11.22
N VAL A 50 -28.23 4.16 -12.41
CA VAL A 50 -27.22 3.08 -12.56
C VAL A 50 -25.91 3.54 -13.20
N SER A 51 -25.94 4.63 -13.98
CA SER A 51 -24.78 5.06 -14.77
C SER A 51 -24.35 6.51 -14.52
N GLU A 52 -25.07 7.25 -13.69
CA GLU A 52 -24.87 8.70 -13.45
C GLU A 52 -25.03 9.56 -14.75
N LEU A 53 -25.51 8.97 -15.86
CA LEU A 53 -25.73 9.63 -17.15
C LEU A 53 -27.17 10.12 -17.32
N ASP A 54 -27.32 11.36 -17.79
CA ASP A 54 -28.58 11.94 -18.28
C ASP A 54 -28.32 12.98 -19.40
N HIS A 55 -29.34 13.75 -19.77
CA HIS A 55 -29.24 14.79 -20.80
C HIS A 55 -28.30 15.97 -20.41
N GLU A 56 -28.10 16.24 -19.12
CA GLU A 56 -27.22 17.31 -18.65
C GLU A 56 -25.77 16.84 -18.64
N ALA A 57 -25.50 15.66 -18.06
CA ALA A 57 -24.16 15.05 -18.01
C ALA A 57 -23.58 14.75 -19.40
N LEU A 58 -24.43 14.47 -20.38
CA LEU A 58 -24.00 14.26 -21.77
C LEU A 58 -23.81 15.57 -22.56
N ARG A 59 -24.31 16.72 -22.08
CA ARG A 59 -24.34 17.97 -22.85
C ARG A 59 -22.96 18.48 -23.24
N GLU A 60 -22.04 18.57 -22.28
CA GLU A 60 -20.67 19.07 -22.53
C GLU A 60 -19.89 18.12 -23.47
N PRO A 61 -19.80 16.79 -23.23
CA PRO A 61 -19.14 15.88 -24.17
C PRO A 61 -19.75 15.88 -25.58
N LEU A 62 -21.07 16.02 -25.71
CA LEU A 62 -21.74 16.13 -27.01
C LEU A 62 -21.34 17.42 -27.72
N GLN A 63 -21.25 18.54 -26.99
CA GLN A 63 -20.87 19.83 -27.55
C GLN A 63 -19.39 19.83 -27.98
N GLU A 64 -18.48 19.29 -27.17
CA GLU A 64 -17.06 19.13 -27.56
C GLU A 64 -16.90 18.30 -28.85
N VAL A 65 -17.64 17.19 -28.99
CA VAL A 65 -17.60 16.35 -30.19
C VAL A 65 -18.18 17.07 -31.41
N LEU A 66 -19.26 17.84 -31.24
CA LEU A 66 -19.82 18.67 -32.30
C LEU A 66 -18.83 19.78 -32.71
N ASP A 67 -18.17 20.43 -31.76
CA ASP A 67 -17.18 21.49 -32.00
C ASP A 67 -15.94 20.95 -32.73
N MET A 68 -15.45 19.75 -32.36
CA MET A 68 -14.37 19.06 -33.08
C MET A 68 -14.76 18.53 -34.47
N SER A 69 -16.05 18.39 -34.78
CA SER A 69 -16.50 17.90 -36.08
C SER A 69 -16.32 18.93 -37.21
N GLN A 70 -16.02 18.45 -38.42
CA GLN A 70 -15.96 19.25 -39.65
C GLN A 70 -17.30 19.27 -40.40
N VAL A 71 -18.42 19.14 -39.68
CA VAL A 71 -19.76 19.13 -40.27
C VAL A 71 -20.29 20.57 -40.35
N ASP A 72 -20.72 20.99 -41.54
CA ASP A 72 -21.44 22.24 -41.75
C ASP A 72 -22.85 22.17 -41.14
N ASP A 73 -23.42 23.30 -40.73
CA ASP A 73 -24.76 23.39 -40.09
C ASP A 73 -24.92 22.55 -38.81
N LYS A 74 -23.92 22.58 -37.91
CA LYS A 74 -23.88 21.85 -36.63
C LYS A 74 -25.17 21.95 -35.79
N GLU A 75 -25.80 23.12 -35.74
CA GLU A 75 -27.03 23.36 -34.98
C GLU A 75 -28.21 22.49 -35.47
N LEU A 76 -28.29 22.21 -36.78
CA LEU A 76 -29.35 21.39 -37.37
C LEU A 76 -29.29 19.93 -36.88
N TYR A 77 -28.08 19.43 -36.60
CA TYR A 77 -27.84 18.05 -36.19
C TYR A 77 -27.76 17.88 -34.68
N ALA A 78 -27.53 18.95 -33.91
CA ALA A 78 -27.29 18.88 -32.46
C ALA A 78 -28.38 18.11 -31.69
N THR A 79 -29.66 18.43 -31.91
CA THR A 79 -30.78 17.73 -31.26
C THR A 79 -30.85 16.27 -31.67
N ALA A 80 -30.79 15.97 -32.98
CA ALA A 80 -30.85 14.60 -33.48
C ALA A 80 -29.67 13.74 -32.97
N PHE A 81 -28.48 14.33 -32.84
CA PHE A 81 -27.29 13.68 -32.29
C PHE A 81 -27.45 13.36 -30.81
N ALA A 82 -27.85 14.35 -29.99
CA ALA A 82 -28.11 14.15 -28.56
C ALA A 82 -29.15 13.04 -28.31
N THR A 83 -30.28 13.08 -29.03
CA THR A 83 -31.33 12.07 -28.95
C THR A 83 -30.84 10.67 -29.35
N ASN A 84 -30.00 10.55 -30.39
CA ASN A 84 -29.41 9.26 -30.78
C ASN A 84 -28.43 8.70 -29.75
N ILE A 85 -27.64 9.56 -29.10
CA ILE A 85 -26.71 9.13 -28.05
C ILE A 85 -27.47 8.69 -26.79
N VAL A 86 -28.48 9.43 -26.34
CA VAL A 86 -29.37 8.99 -25.25
C VAL A 86 -30.04 7.66 -25.62
N HIS A 87 -30.57 7.51 -26.83
CA HIS A 87 -31.15 6.24 -27.30
C HIS A 87 -30.13 5.10 -27.30
N HIS A 88 -28.86 5.34 -27.66
CA HIS A 88 -27.78 4.35 -27.58
C HIS A 88 -27.53 3.89 -26.14
N HIS A 89 -27.50 4.81 -25.17
CA HIS A 89 -27.35 4.47 -23.76
C HIS A 89 -28.56 3.69 -23.23
N LEU A 90 -29.79 4.12 -23.56
CA LEU A 90 -31.02 3.39 -23.21
C LEU A 90 -31.07 1.98 -23.82
N ALA A 91 -30.63 1.79 -25.07
CA ALA A 91 -30.56 0.47 -25.69
C ALA A 91 -29.51 -0.45 -25.03
N ARG A 92 -28.41 0.11 -24.52
CA ARG A 92 -27.41 -0.64 -23.73
C ARG A 92 -27.94 -0.99 -22.33
N PHE A 93 -28.59 -0.06 -21.67
CA PHE A 93 -29.25 -0.25 -20.38
C PHE A 93 -30.33 -1.34 -20.46
N ALA A 94 -31.19 -1.27 -21.49
CA ALA A 94 -32.20 -2.29 -21.76
C ALA A 94 -31.58 -3.68 -22.01
N ARG A 95 -30.45 -3.76 -22.72
CA ARG A 95 -29.72 -5.01 -22.92
C ARG A 95 -29.15 -5.58 -21.60
N ALA A 96 -28.68 -4.72 -20.70
CA ALA A 96 -28.24 -5.11 -19.36
C ALA A 96 -29.41 -5.64 -18.51
N ALA A 97 -30.55 -4.94 -18.53
CA ALA A 97 -31.85 -5.36 -17.99
C ALA A 97 -32.50 -6.55 -18.73
N ARG A 98 -31.75 -7.28 -19.57
CA ARG A 98 -32.16 -8.47 -20.34
C ARG A 98 -33.29 -8.27 -21.36
N ILE A 99 -33.59 -7.02 -21.71
CA ILE A 99 -34.57 -6.66 -22.74
C ILE A 99 -33.91 -6.76 -24.13
N LYS A 100 -34.26 -7.81 -24.88
CA LYS A 100 -33.59 -8.14 -26.17
C LYS A 100 -33.95 -7.23 -27.35
N ARG A 101 -35.12 -6.58 -27.31
CA ARG A 101 -35.69 -5.81 -28.43
C ARG A 101 -36.15 -4.44 -27.95
N PHE A 102 -35.22 -3.60 -27.48
CA PHE A 102 -35.51 -2.17 -27.28
C PHE A 102 -35.34 -1.42 -28.61
N SER A 103 -36.20 -0.45 -28.89
CA SER A 103 -36.24 0.29 -30.15
C SER A 103 -36.64 1.75 -29.92
N SER A 104 -36.34 2.65 -30.86
CA SER A 104 -36.68 4.07 -30.71
C SER A 104 -38.19 4.31 -30.59
N LYS A 105 -39.02 3.44 -31.18
CA LYS A 105 -40.49 3.49 -30.99
C LYS A 105 -40.91 3.41 -29.53
N ASP A 106 -40.11 2.75 -28.68
CA ASP A 106 -40.43 2.55 -27.27
C ASP A 106 -40.38 3.86 -26.47
N ALA A 107 -39.66 4.87 -26.97
CA ALA A 107 -39.63 6.22 -26.42
C ALA A 107 -40.55 7.17 -27.20
N PHE A 108 -40.45 7.20 -28.54
CA PHE A 108 -41.17 8.17 -29.38
C PHE A 108 -42.65 7.85 -29.64
N ASN A 109 -43.06 6.59 -29.52
CA ASN A 109 -44.45 6.16 -29.72
C ASN A 109 -44.80 5.03 -28.74
N PRO A 110 -44.87 5.32 -27.43
CA PRO A 110 -45.01 4.31 -26.40
C PRO A 110 -46.38 3.63 -26.42
N GLU A 111 -46.38 2.29 -26.38
CA GLU A 111 -47.57 1.46 -26.22
C GLU A 111 -47.70 1.04 -24.75
N ARG A 112 -48.89 1.14 -24.14
CA ARG A 112 -49.11 0.88 -22.69
C ARG A 112 -48.49 -0.44 -22.22
N GLU A 113 -48.92 -1.58 -22.77
CA GLU A 113 -48.47 -2.91 -22.34
C GLU A 113 -46.95 -3.07 -22.46
N ARG A 114 -46.37 -2.48 -23.51
CA ARG A 114 -44.95 -2.50 -23.78
C ARG A 114 -44.17 -1.61 -22.82
N THR A 115 -44.70 -0.44 -22.49
CA THR A 115 -44.11 0.51 -21.52
C THR A 115 -44.08 -0.14 -20.12
N LEU A 116 -45.17 -0.76 -19.68
CA LEU A 116 -45.22 -1.47 -18.39
C LEU A 116 -44.24 -2.65 -18.33
N TYR A 117 -44.07 -3.39 -19.43
CA TYR A 117 -43.07 -4.45 -19.54
C TYR A 117 -41.63 -3.89 -19.44
N LEU A 118 -41.34 -2.79 -20.14
CA LEU A 118 -40.03 -2.12 -20.09
C LEU A 118 -39.72 -1.57 -18.69
N LEU A 119 -40.68 -0.87 -18.07
CA LEU A 119 -40.57 -0.36 -16.71
C LEU A 119 -40.34 -1.48 -15.69
N SER A 120 -41.08 -2.59 -15.77
CA SER A 120 -40.85 -3.76 -14.90
C SER A 120 -39.41 -4.29 -15.02
N GLY A 121 -38.88 -4.36 -16.23
CA GLY A 121 -37.51 -4.80 -16.50
C GLY A 121 -36.44 -3.82 -16.01
N PHE A 122 -36.67 -2.52 -16.21
CA PHE A 122 -35.78 -1.45 -15.74
C PHE A 122 -35.78 -1.38 -14.22
N ILE A 123 -36.95 -1.38 -13.57
CA ILE A 123 -37.08 -1.31 -12.11
C ILE A 123 -36.40 -2.49 -11.44
N ASN A 124 -36.67 -3.72 -11.91
CA ASN A 124 -35.98 -4.91 -11.41
C ASN A 124 -34.45 -4.84 -11.60
N PHE A 125 -33.95 -4.21 -12.67
CA PHE A 125 -32.52 -4.06 -12.90
C PHE A 125 -31.88 -3.00 -11.97
N VAL A 126 -32.54 -1.85 -11.77
CA VAL A 126 -32.07 -0.80 -10.84
C VAL A 126 -32.05 -1.33 -9.40
N GLN A 127 -33.14 -1.97 -8.95
CA GLN A 127 -33.21 -2.60 -7.63
C GLN A 127 -32.12 -3.67 -7.44
N PHE A 128 -31.81 -4.47 -8.47
CA PHE A 128 -30.69 -5.41 -8.44
C PHE A 128 -29.34 -4.70 -8.27
N THR A 129 -29.11 -3.59 -8.99
CA THR A 129 -27.86 -2.82 -8.82
C THR A 129 -27.76 -2.17 -7.45
N GLU A 130 -28.86 -1.61 -6.92
CA GLU A 130 -28.90 -1.02 -5.58
C GLU A 130 -28.62 -2.04 -4.47
N GLN A 131 -29.19 -3.25 -4.58
CA GLN A 131 -29.03 -4.30 -3.55
C GLN A 131 -27.70 -5.04 -3.62
N TYR A 132 -27.16 -5.29 -4.82
CA TYR A 132 -26.03 -6.21 -5.02
C TYR A 132 -24.76 -5.55 -5.60
N CYS A 133 -24.87 -4.42 -6.29
CA CYS A 133 -23.72 -3.76 -6.90
C CYS A 133 -23.26 -2.53 -6.11
N ASN A 134 -24.19 -1.66 -5.69
CA ASN A 134 -23.86 -0.42 -5.01
C ASN A 134 -23.08 -0.62 -3.69
N PRO A 135 -23.37 -1.62 -2.82
CA PRO A 135 -22.57 -1.83 -1.61
C PRO A 135 -21.10 -2.14 -1.93
N PHE A 136 -20.85 -2.99 -2.93
CA PHE A 136 -19.51 -3.36 -3.37
C PHE A 136 -18.78 -2.22 -4.08
N VAL A 137 -19.47 -1.46 -4.93
CA VAL A 137 -18.91 -0.28 -5.61
C VAL A 137 -18.59 0.83 -4.61
N ASN A 138 -19.45 1.04 -3.60
CA ASN A 138 -19.22 2.03 -2.55
C ASN A 138 -18.05 1.62 -1.65
N GLU A 139 -17.92 0.36 -1.27
CA GLU A 139 -16.75 -0.16 -0.53
C GLU A 139 -15.45 0.08 -1.32
N LEU A 140 -15.46 -0.16 -2.64
CA LEU A 140 -14.30 0.15 -3.50
C LEU A 140 -14.02 1.66 -3.65
N ARG A 141 -15.07 2.50 -3.73
CA ARG A 141 -14.93 3.97 -3.73
C ARG A 141 -14.31 4.45 -2.42
N GLU A 142 -14.82 4.01 -1.26
CA GLU A 142 -14.30 4.36 0.07
C GLU A 142 -12.84 3.89 0.27
N GLN A 143 -12.49 2.68 -0.18
CA GLN A 143 -11.10 2.20 -0.17
C GLN A 143 -10.19 3.06 -1.07
N SER A 144 -10.66 3.45 -2.26
CA SER A 144 -9.92 4.33 -3.18
C SER A 144 -9.70 5.72 -2.57
N ASP A 145 -10.73 6.32 -1.98
CA ASP A 145 -10.66 7.64 -1.35
C ASP A 145 -9.74 7.61 -0.12
N GLY A 146 -9.77 6.53 0.68
CA GLY A 146 -8.82 6.29 1.76
C GLY A 146 -7.36 6.26 1.28
N ILE A 147 -7.07 5.54 0.19
CA ILE A 147 -5.74 5.49 -0.43
C ILE A 147 -5.30 6.87 -0.96
N LEU A 148 -6.22 7.67 -1.50
CA LEU A 148 -5.91 9.04 -1.94
C LEU A 148 -5.53 9.94 -0.74
N VAL A 149 -6.27 9.86 0.37
CA VAL A 149 -5.95 10.60 1.61
C VAL A 149 -4.62 10.15 2.20
N GLU A 150 -4.33 8.84 2.27
CA GLU A 150 -3.03 8.33 2.71
C GLU A 150 -1.88 8.84 1.82
N ARG A 151 -2.09 8.85 0.49
CA ARG A 151 -1.11 9.37 -0.47
C ARG A 151 -0.83 10.86 -0.24
N GLU A 152 -1.85 11.68 0.00
CA GLU A 152 -1.67 13.10 0.31
C GLU A 152 -0.92 13.32 1.63
N GLN A 153 -1.24 12.56 2.67
CA GLN A 153 -0.52 12.61 3.95
C GLN A 153 0.96 12.24 3.80
N VAL A 154 1.27 11.17 3.05
CA VAL A 154 2.66 10.76 2.77
C VAL A 154 3.41 11.81 1.95
N LEU A 155 2.76 12.45 0.96
CA LEU A 155 3.36 13.54 0.19
C LEU A 155 3.65 14.77 1.06
N ALA A 156 2.76 15.12 1.98
CA ALA A 156 2.97 16.22 2.93
C ALA A 156 4.15 15.92 3.89
N GLN A 157 4.22 14.70 4.45
CA GLN A 157 5.34 14.27 5.29
C GLN A 157 6.68 14.26 4.53
N LEU A 158 6.67 13.84 3.26
CA LEU A 158 7.86 13.85 2.40
C LEU A 158 8.34 15.29 2.12
N ALA A 159 7.41 16.22 1.86
CA ALA A 159 7.73 17.63 1.67
C ALA A 159 8.34 18.25 2.94
N GLU A 160 7.78 17.97 4.12
CA GLU A 160 8.33 18.45 5.39
C GLU A 160 9.72 17.84 5.68
N ALA A 161 9.88 16.53 5.48
CA ALA A 161 11.16 15.85 5.66
C ALA A 161 12.25 16.43 4.74
N GLN A 162 11.90 16.69 3.47
CA GLN A 162 12.80 17.32 2.51
C GLN A 162 13.19 18.74 2.94
N GLN A 163 12.23 19.56 3.38
CA GLN A 163 12.49 20.92 3.88
C GLN A 163 13.43 20.91 5.10
N ARG A 164 13.23 19.98 6.05
CA ARG A 164 14.12 19.81 7.22
C ARG A 164 15.52 19.40 6.78
N LEU A 165 15.64 18.50 5.81
CA LEU A 165 16.91 17.98 5.29
C LEU A 165 17.69 19.09 4.57
N ASP A 166 17.03 19.90 3.76
CA ASP A 166 17.66 21.03 3.06
C ASP A 166 18.02 22.17 4.02
N ALA A 167 17.24 22.41 5.09
CA ALA A 167 17.62 23.31 6.17
C ALA A 167 18.86 22.82 6.96
N MET A 168 19.01 21.51 7.17
CA MET A 168 20.23 20.94 7.76
C MET A 168 21.44 21.09 6.83
N LYS A 169 21.29 20.84 5.52
CA LYS A 169 22.36 21.08 4.53
C LYS A 169 22.79 22.54 4.50
N ALA A 170 21.85 23.47 4.56
CA ALA A 170 22.15 24.91 4.58
C ALA A 170 22.98 25.28 5.81
N LYS A 171 22.60 24.79 7.01
CA LYS A 171 23.40 24.97 8.23
C LYS A 171 24.80 24.36 8.13
N ILE A 172 24.92 23.13 7.62
CA ILE A 172 26.24 22.49 7.42
C ILE A 172 27.12 23.33 6.47
N ALA A 173 26.55 23.89 5.40
CA ALA A 173 27.27 24.75 4.47
C ALA A 173 27.67 26.11 5.09
N GLU A 174 26.91 26.62 6.04
CA GLU A 174 27.21 27.83 6.83
C GLU A 174 28.29 27.56 7.91
N ASP A 175 28.22 26.39 8.56
CA ASP A 175 29.13 25.98 9.64
C ASP A 175 30.50 25.47 9.14
N GLU A 176 30.60 24.88 7.93
CA GLU A 176 31.86 24.34 7.39
C GLU A 176 33.00 25.38 7.33
N PRO A 177 32.85 26.61 6.79
CA PRO A 177 33.95 27.58 6.79
C PRO A 177 34.40 27.99 8.20
N VAL A 178 33.49 28.02 9.18
CA VAL A 178 33.83 28.30 10.59
C VAL A 178 34.60 27.12 11.18
N CYS A 179 34.18 25.89 10.86
CA CYS A 179 34.87 24.67 11.25
C CYS A 179 36.27 24.56 10.61
N GLU A 180 36.46 24.95 9.34
CA GLU A 180 37.78 25.03 8.71
C GLU A 180 38.68 26.09 9.37
N GLN A 181 38.16 27.28 9.66
CA GLN A 181 38.90 28.32 10.39
C GLN A 181 39.36 27.81 11.77
N LEU A 182 38.44 27.25 12.56
CA LEU A 182 38.75 26.70 13.88
C LEU A 182 39.72 25.49 13.82
N ARG A 183 39.64 24.63 12.80
CA ARG A 183 40.62 23.56 12.56
C ARG A 183 42.00 24.13 12.27
N ASN A 184 42.09 25.16 11.43
CA ASN A 184 43.35 25.83 11.10
C ASN A 184 43.94 26.53 12.33
N GLU A 185 43.14 27.25 13.11
CA GLU A 185 43.57 27.84 14.38
C GLU A 185 44.07 26.77 15.36
N ASN A 186 43.34 25.68 15.54
CA ASN A 186 43.76 24.57 16.42
C ASN A 186 45.10 23.97 15.96
N ASN A 187 45.30 23.79 14.65
CA ASN A 187 46.55 23.31 14.08
C ASN A 187 47.71 24.30 14.32
N THR A 188 47.50 25.61 14.14
CA THR A 188 48.55 26.60 14.45
C THR A 188 48.86 26.70 15.94
N LEU A 189 47.86 26.56 16.82
CA LEU A 189 48.04 26.52 18.28
C LEU A 189 48.80 25.26 18.71
N ARG A 190 48.49 24.09 18.12
CA ARG A 190 49.26 22.85 18.34
C ARG A 190 50.71 23.02 17.90
N ALA A 191 50.96 23.60 16.72
CA ALA A 191 52.33 23.85 16.24
C ALA A 191 53.11 24.79 17.18
N LYS A 192 52.48 25.89 17.63
CA LYS A 192 53.06 26.79 18.65
C LYS A 192 53.33 26.08 19.98
N MET A 193 52.42 25.22 20.43
CA MET A 193 52.60 24.42 21.65
C MET A 193 53.79 23.47 21.54
N PHE A 194 53.93 22.75 20.42
CA PHE A 194 55.08 21.87 20.17
C PHE A 194 56.40 22.65 20.15
N ALA A 195 56.48 23.74 19.38
CA ALA A 195 57.68 24.58 19.32
C ALA A 195 58.04 25.18 20.70
N THR A 196 57.04 25.60 21.48
CA THR A 196 57.26 26.11 22.85
C THR A 196 57.77 25.00 23.78
N LYS A 197 57.26 23.77 23.66
CA LYS A 197 57.73 22.61 24.42
C LYS A 197 59.17 22.22 24.06
N GLU A 198 59.53 22.28 22.78
CA GLU A 198 60.92 22.06 22.33
C GLU A 198 61.86 23.12 22.90
N PHE A 199 61.50 24.40 22.80
CA PHE A 199 62.27 25.50 23.38
C PHE A 199 62.42 25.38 24.91
N GLN A 200 61.33 25.04 25.61
CA GLN A 200 61.35 24.77 27.05
C GLN A 200 62.28 23.60 27.39
N THR A 201 62.26 22.53 26.60
CA THR A 201 63.11 21.34 26.81
C THR A 201 64.59 21.70 26.62
N ALA A 202 64.93 22.44 25.58
CA ALA A 202 66.28 22.95 25.34
C ALA A 202 66.75 23.90 26.47
N ALA A 203 65.89 24.82 26.91
CA ALA A 203 66.20 25.74 28.02
C ALA A 203 66.43 24.99 29.35
N VAL A 204 65.64 23.95 29.64
CA VAL A 204 65.84 23.10 30.84
C VAL A 204 67.18 22.35 30.75
N GLN A 205 67.52 21.77 29.60
CA GLN A 205 68.83 21.14 29.40
C GLN A 205 70.00 22.12 29.62
N GLU A 206 69.88 23.36 29.12
CA GLU A 206 70.92 24.37 29.31
C GLU A 206 71.02 24.84 30.76
N VAL A 207 69.89 24.97 31.47
CA VAL A 207 69.88 25.25 32.92
C VAL A 207 70.56 24.13 33.71
N GLU A 208 70.38 22.86 33.35
CA GLU A 208 71.11 21.75 34.00
C GLU A 208 72.62 21.74 33.68
N LYS A 209 73.02 22.08 32.45
CA LYS A 209 74.45 22.32 32.13
C LYS A 209 75.03 23.46 32.98
N LEU A 210 74.34 24.59 33.07
CA LEU A 210 74.79 25.74 33.86
C LEU A 210 74.82 25.42 35.36
N LYS A 211 73.88 24.61 35.88
CA LYS A 211 73.93 24.09 37.27
C LYS A 211 75.16 23.20 37.51
N THR A 212 75.48 22.27 36.60
CA THR A 212 76.64 21.39 36.76
C THR A 212 77.96 22.18 36.69
N GLN A 213 78.09 23.13 35.76
CA GLN A 213 79.22 24.07 35.69
C GLN A 213 79.34 24.93 36.95
N LYS A 214 78.24 25.53 37.42
CA LYS A 214 78.19 26.28 38.70
C LYS A 214 78.66 25.42 39.87
N ASN A 215 78.20 24.17 39.96
CA ASN A 215 78.59 23.27 41.05
C ASN A 215 80.09 22.88 40.98
N ALA A 216 80.65 22.73 39.78
CA ALA A 216 82.09 22.54 39.59
C ALA A 216 82.89 23.78 40.05
N LEU A 217 82.46 24.98 39.66
CA LEU A 217 83.07 26.24 40.10
C LEU A 217 82.95 26.48 41.61
N ILE A 218 81.84 26.08 42.24
CA ILE A 218 81.66 26.14 43.69
C ILE A 218 82.66 25.22 44.40
N LYS A 219 82.80 23.96 43.96
CA LYS A 219 83.79 23.03 44.49
C LYS A 219 85.22 23.55 44.34
N HIS A 220 85.55 24.15 43.18
CA HIS A 220 86.87 24.74 42.95
C HIS A 220 87.13 25.95 43.86
N ARG A 221 86.13 26.83 44.04
CA ARG A 221 86.18 27.95 44.99
C ARG A 221 86.31 27.47 46.44
N GLU A 222 85.72 26.34 46.79
CA GLU A 222 85.82 25.74 48.13
C GLU A 222 87.21 25.14 48.39
N ALA A 223 87.83 24.51 47.39
CA ALA A 223 89.24 24.11 47.46
C ALA A 223 90.16 25.32 47.68
N LEU A 224 90.03 26.37 46.86
CA LEU A 224 90.78 27.62 47.02
C LEU A 224 90.54 28.31 48.37
N LYS A 225 89.33 28.18 48.95
CA LYS A 225 89.04 28.67 50.31
C LYS A 225 89.75 27.87 51.39
N MET A 226 89.89 26.55 51.25
CA MET A 226 90.67 25.74 52.19
C MET A 226 92.16 26.08 52.11
N GLU A 227 92.70 26.29 50.91
CA GLU A 227 94.07 26.80 50.72
C GLU A 227 94.27 28.17 51.38
N LEU A 228 93.33 29.10 51.17
CA LEU A 228 93.34 30.41 51.86
C LEU A 228 93.20 30.30 53.38
N SER A 229 92.44 29.33 53.90
CA SER A 229 92.36 29.07 55.35
C SER A 229 93.71 28.60 55.87
N ASN A 230 94.33 27.61 55.22
CA ASN A 230 95.65 27.10 55.61
C ASN A 230 96.73 28.21 55.63
N ILE A 231 96.67 29.15 54.68
CA ILE A 231 97.54 30.34 54.65
C ILE A 231 97.16 31.34 55.75
N SER A 232 95.87 31.56 56.00
CA SER A 232 95.37 32.41 57.09
C SER A 232 95.75 31.87 58.48
N ASP A 233 95.79 30.56 58.65
CA ASP A 233 96.18 29.88 59.89
C ASP A 233 97.70 29.93 60.10
N ALA A 234 98.48 29.86 59.02
CA ALA A 234 99.91 30.19 59.07
C ALA A 234 100.15 31.66 59.50
N ILE A 235 99.29 32.60 59.08
CA ILE A 235 99.35 34.02 59.46
C ILE A 235 98.85 34.27 60.89
N SER A 236 97.81 33.55 61.35
CA SER A 236 97.24 33.70 62.70
C SER A 236 98.20 33.20 63.79
N SER A 237 99.06 32.22 63.48
CA SER A 237 100.11 31.72 64.36
C SER A 237 101.14 32.78 64.82
N LYS A 238 101.20 33.96 64.16
CA LYS A 238 102.23 35.00 64.38
C LYS A 238 101.72 36.34 64.92
N ARG A 239 100.57 36.40 65.62
CA ARG A 239 100.10 37.65 66.27
C ARG A 239 99.49 37.50 67.69
N PRO A 240 100.34 37.43 68.73
CA PRO A 240 99.92 37.82 70.09
C PRO A 240 100.75 38.99 70.64
N ARG A 241 100.11 40.16 70.82
CA ARG A 241 100.33 41.20 71.88
C ARG A 241 99.78 42.57 71.44
N LEU A 242 98.74 43.07 72.13
CA LEU A 242 98.67 44.43 72.71
C LEU A 242 97.29 44.74 73.35
N VAL A 243 97.27 45.75 74.22
CA VAL A 243 96.24 46.10 75.21
C VAL A 243 96.29 47.64 75.43
N GLN A 244 95.29 48.39 75.92
CA GLN A 244 94.12 48.05 76.76
C GLN A 244 92.79 48.71 76.29
N SER A 245 91.74 48.47 77.09
CA SER A 245 90.59 49.34 77.44
C SER A 245 90.55 50.79 76.89
N PRO A 246 89.34 51.28 76.54
CA PRO A 246 88.69 52.23 77.47
C PRO A 246 87.18 51.97 77.68
N ASP A 247 86.72 52.04 78.94
CA ASP A 247 85.42 51.49 79.38
C ASP A 247 84.29 52.50 79.69
N ARG A 248 84.42 53.80 79.38
CA ARG A 248 83.40 54.81 79.78
C ARG A 248 82.57 55.49 78.68
N ILE A 249 82.95 55.37 77.42
CA ILE A 249 82.04 55.68 76.28
C ILE A 249 81.27 54.42 75.86
N LYS A 250 81.78 53.23 76.21
CA LYS A 250 81.10 51.95 75.97
C LYS A 250 79.72 51.87 76.60
N GLY A 251 79.45 52.45 77.77
CA GLY A 251 78.12 52.36 78.39
C GLY A 251 77.00 52.89 77.49
N ILE A 252 77.18 54.10 76.95
CA ILE A 252 76.18 54.79 76.12
C ILE A 252 76.16 54.22 74.69
N ILE A 253 77.33 53.93 74.10
CA ILE A 253 77.38 53.27 72.78
C ILE A 253 76.87 51.82 72.87
N SER A 254 77.00 51.13 74.01
CA SER A 254 76.49 49.77 74.21
C SER A 254 74.99 49.75 74.44
N THR A 255 74.39 50.70 75.16
CA THR A 255 72.93 50.80 75.23
C THR A 255 72.33 51.23 73.89
N MET A 256 72.94 52.18 73.19
CA MET A 256 72.47 52.58 71.85
C MET A 256 72.67 51.45 70.82
N LYS A 257 73.77 50.68 70.89
CA LYS A 257 73.95 49.46 70.10
C LYS A 257 72.99 48.34 70.52
N ALA A 258 72.70 48.16 71.80
CA ALA A 258 71.73 47.17 72.28
C ALA A 258 70.34 47.50 71.74
N ASN A 259 69.92 48.77 71.80
CA ASN A 259 68.66 49.23 71.20
C ASN A 259 68.66 49.03 69.69
N VAL A 260 69.72 49.40 68.95
CA VAL A 260 69.81 49.15 67.50
C VAL A 260 69.86 47.66 67.16
N VAL A 261 70.43 46.81 68.02
CA VAL A 261 70.42 45.35 67.86
C VAL A 261 69.02 44.79 68.11
N GLU A 262 68.31 45.28 69.12
CA GLU A 262 66.97 44.80 69.46
C GLU A 262 65.90 45.37 68.51
N GLU A 263 66.07 46.58 67.98
CA GLU A 263 65.29 47.10 66.84
C GLU A 263 65.56 46.29 65.57
N LYS A 264 66.82 45.96 65.26
CA LYS A 264 67.13 45.04 64.15
C LYS A 264 66.54 43.66 64.38
N ARG A 265 66.47 43.19 65.62
CA ARG A 265 65.86 41.90 65.99
C ARG A 265 64.34 41.94 65.84
N THR A 266 63.67 42.99 66.30
CA THR A 266 62.21 43.16 66.12
C THR A 266 61.87 43.35 64.65
N VAL A 267 62.63 44.14 63.89
CA VAL A 267 62.50 44.22 62.42
C VAL A 267 62.68 42.85 61.77
N ALA A 268 63.71 42.07 62.13
CA ALA A 268 63.91 40.72 61.60
C ALA A 268 62.76 39.75 61.97
N ILE A 269 62.19 39.87 63.17
CA ILE A 269 60.99 39.12 63.60
C ILE A 269 59.76 39.54 62.78
N HIS A 270 59.55 40.84 62.58
CA HIS A 270 58.44 41.37 61.79
C HIS A 270 58.56 41.01 60.31
N GLU A 271 59.75 41.06 59.72
CA GLU A 271 60.01 40.56 58.37
C GLU A 271 59.79 39.05 58.25
N ALA A 272 60.25 38.25 59.22
CA ALA A 272 60.00 36.81 59.23
C ALA A 272 58.49 36.50 59.31
N LYS A 273 57.76 37.24 60.15
CA LYS A 273 56.30 37.14 60.26
C LYS A 273 55.58 37.62 59.00
N ALA A 274 56.07 38.67 58.33
CA ALA A 274 55.54 39.13 57.04
C ALA A 274 55.77 38.09 55.94
N ARG A 275 56.95 37.45 55.89
CA ARG A 275 57.24 36.34 54.97
C ARG A 275 56.35 35.13 55.23
N ASP A 276 56.14 34.74 56.48
CA ASP A 276 55.23 33.65 56.88
C ASP A 276 53.77 33.96 56.49
N LEU A 277 53.29 35.18 56.77
CA LEU A 277 51.96 35.62 56.34
C LEU A 277 51.81 35.65 54.81
N GLN A 278 52.84 36.05 54.06
CA GLN A 278 52.81 36.02 52.59
C GLN A 278 52.73 34.57 52.06
N VAL A 279 53.46 33.63 52.66
CA VAL A 279 53.37 32.20 52.30
C VAL A 279 51.97 31.66 52.57
N LYS A 280 51.36 32.02 53.71
CA LYS A 280 49.98 31.65 54.05
C LYS A 280 48.95 32.26 53.09
N LEU A 281 49.13 33.53 52.70
CA LEU A 281 48.25 34.20 51.74
C LEU A 281 48.34 33.56 50.35
N ASN A 282 49.55 33.23 49.89
CA ASN A 282 49.76 32.50 48.64
C ASN A 282 49.12 31.10 48.68
N ALA A 283 49.19 30.40 49.82
CA ALA A 283 48.53 29.11 50.02
C ALA A 283 47.00 29.23 49.99
N LEU A 284 46.42 30.25 50.64
CA LEU A 284 44.98 30.54 50.60
C LEU A 284 44.50 30.86 49.18
N SER A 285 45.24 31.66 48.40
CA SER A 285 44.90 31.95 46.99
C SER A 285 45.01 30.70 46.09
N SER A 286 45.90 29.75 46.41
CA SER A 286 45.95 28.45 45.74
C SER A 286 44.72 27.59 46.08
N ILE A 287 44.31 27.56 47.35
CA ILE A 287 43.11 26.86 47.82
C ILE A 287 41.85 27.46 47.17
N GLU A 288 41.73 28.78 47.12
CA GLU A 288 40.63 29.49 46.45
C GLU A 288 40.49 29.09 44.97
N LYS A 289 41.59 29.08 44.23
CA LYS A 289 41.60 28.61 42.82
C LYS A 289 41.17 27.15 42.68
N ASN A 290 41.60 26.27 43.59
CA ASN A 290 41.20 24.87 43.59
C ASN A 290 39.71 24.69 43.92
N ILE A 291 39.16 25.50 44.84
CA ILE A 291 37.73 25.53 45.14
C ILE A 291 36.93 25.99 43.92
N LEU A 292 37.34 27.07 43.25
CA LEU A 292 36.68 27.54 42.02
C LEU A 292 36.69 26.48 40.92
N GLY A 293 37.84 25.84 40.66
CA GLY A 293 37.92 24.73 39.70
C GLY A 293 37.05 23.52 40.09
N SER A 294 36.88 23.25 41.39
CA SER A 294 35.99 22.19 41.87
C SER A 294 34.51 22.53 41.67
N ILE A 295 34.14 23.81 41.80
CA ILE A 295 32.78 24.31 41.51
C ILE A 295 32.48 24.20 40.01
N GLU A 296 33.42 24.58 39.13
CA GLU A 296 33.26 24.41 37.68
C GLU A 296 33.09 22.94 37.28
N GLN A 297 33.85 22.03 37.89
CA GLN A 297 33.70 20.59 37.70
C GLN A 297 32.33 20.07 38.16
N LEU A 298 31.86 20.50 39.35
CA LEU A 298 30.53 20.14 39.84
C LEU A 298 29.41 20.63 38.90
N GLN A 299 29.53 21.84 38.34
CA GLN A 299 28.58 22.37 37.35
C GLN A 299 28.60 21.61 36.01
N SER A 300 29.73 21.02 35.61
CA SER A 300 29.78 20.11 34.45
C SER A 300 29.06 18.80 34.76
N ILE A 301 29.37 18.19 35.92
CA ILE A 301 28.75 16.93 36.37
C ILE A 301 27.23 17.08 36.53
N GLU A 302 26.73 18.22 37.03
CA GLU A 302 25.29 18.50 37.13
C GLU A 302 24.61 18.52 35.76
N LYS A 303 25.23 19.15 34.75
CA LYS A 303 24.71 19.17 33.36
C LYS A 303 24.73 17.78 32.74
N GLU A 304 25.81 17.02 32.93
CA GLU A 304 25.94 15.64 32.44
C GLU A 304 24.91 14.71 33.11
N ALA A 305 24.66 14.87 34.41
CA ALA A 305 23.64 14.13 35.15
C ALA A 305 22.22 14.44 34.64
N HIS A 306 21.93 15.70 34.32
CA HIS A 306 20.64 16.09 33.73
C HIS A 306 20.45 15.52 32.32
N GLN A 307 21.50 15.55 31.48
CA GLN A 307 21.48 14.90 30.16
C GLN A 307 21.27 13.39 30.27
N LEU A 308 21.89 12.74 31.27
CA LEU A 308 21.73 11.31 31.51
C LEU A 308 20.31 10.94 31.96
N ASP A 309 19.66 11.74 32.81
CA ASP A 309 18.24 11.56 33.16
C ASP A 309 17.31 11.71 31.94
N MET A 310 17.54 12.70 31.07
CA MET A 310 16.80 12.85 29.81
C MET A 310 16.99 11.63 28.88
N LEU A 311 18.23 11.14 28.74
CA LEU A 311 18.53 9.95 27.94
C LEU A 311 17.92 8.67 28.54
N GLN A 312 17.86 8.54 29.87
CA GLN A 312 17.20 7.42 30.53
C GLN A 312 15.68 7.41 30.29
N LYS A 313 15.03 8.58 30.32
CA LYS A 313 13.60 8.73 29.99
C LYS A 313 13.32 8.35 28.54
N ALA A 314 14.07 8.92 27.59
CA ALA A 314 13.94 8.56 26.18
C ALA A 314 14.20 7.06 25.92
N LEU A 315 15.15 6.45 26.65
CA LEU A 315 15.43 5.01 26.55
C LEU A 315 14.29 4.15 27.12
N ALA A 316 13.60 4.60 28.17
CA ALA A 316 12.40 3.95 28.69
C ALA A 316 11.25 4.01 27.66
N GLU A 317 10.95 5.19 27.12
CA GLU A 317 9.94 5.37 26.07
C GLU A 317 10.20 4.49 24.84
N MET A 318 11.45 4.40 24.40
CA MET A 318 11.85 3.53 23.28
C MET A 318 11.73 2.03 23.60
N ARG A 319 11.86 1.62 24.88
CA ARG A 319 11.59 0.24 25.30
C ARG A 319 10.10 -0.08 25.28
N ASP A 320 9.27 0.83 25.78
CA ASP A 320 7.81 0.66 25.78
C ASP A 320 7.26 0.60 24.34
N GLN A 321 7.78 1.45 23.44
CA GLN A 321 7.47 1.38 22.00
C GLN A 321 7.91 0.04 21.38
N LEU A 322 9.10 -0.45 21.72
CA LEU A 322 9.60 -1.75 21.24
C LEU A 322 8.72 -2.91 21.71
N ASP A 323 8.27 -2.90 22.97
CA ASP A 323 7.43 -3.95 23.53
C ASP A 323 6.01 -3.91 22.94
N ASN A 324 5.43 -2.72 22.75
CA ASN A 324 4.19 -2.55 21.98
C ASN A 324 4.31 -3.13 20.56
N LYS A 325 5.44 -2.88 19.85
CA LYS A 325 5.68 -3.44 18.52
C LYS A 325 5.92 -4.96 18.52
N LYS A 326 6.43 -5.55 19.62
CA LYS A 326 6.47 -7.02 19.79
C LYS A 326 5.08 -7.61 19.96
N ILE A 327 4.19 -6.96 20.71
CA ILE A 327 2.80 -7.38 20.89
C ILE A 327 2.07 -7.35 19.54
N GLU A 328 2.15 -6.24 18.82
CA GLU A 328 1.57 -6.08 17.47
C GLU A 328 2.05 -7.17 16.50
N LYS A 329 3.37 -7.46 16.50
CA LYS A 329 3.94 -8.55 15.70
C LYS A 329 3.36 -9.93 16.09
N SER A 330 3.15 -10.19 17.38
CA SER A 330 2.55 -11.43 17.86
C SER A 330 1.10 -11.59 17.39
N GLU A 331 0.30 -10.52 17.51
CA GLU A 331 -1.09 -10.49 17.04
C GLU A 331 -1.20 -10.68 15.52
N LEU A 332 -0.32 -10.03 14.76
CA LEU A 332 -0.23 -10.20 13.30
C LEU A 332 0.16 -11.63 12.92
N GLY A 333 1.07 -12.27 13.68
CA GLY A 333 1.39 -13.70 13.52
C GLY A 333 0.18 -14.61 13.71
N ILE A 334 -0.60 -14.38 14.78
CA ILE A 334 -1.84 -15.14 15.04
C ILE A 334 -2.88 -14.91 13.93
N LYS A 335 -3.03 -13.68 13.42
CA LYS A 335 -3.90 -13.37 12.29
C LYS A 335 -3.44 -14.08 11.00
N GLN A 336 -2.13 -14.09 10.72
CA GLN A 336 -1.53 -14.78 9.57
C GLN A 336 -1.76 -16.29 9.64
N GLU A 337 -1.57 -16.92 10.80
CA GLU A 337 -1.78 -18.35 10.97
C GLU A 337 -3.25 -18.74 10.79
N ARG A 338 -4.19 -17.96 11.36
CA ARG A 338 -5.63 -18.14 11.12
C ARG A 338 -6.00 -18.03 9.64
N ALA A 339 -5.48 -17.01 8.93
CA ALA A 339 -5.72 -16.83 7.51
C ALA A 339 -5.16 -18.01 6.68
N LYS A 340 -3.98 -18.52 7.03
CA LYS A 340 -3.38 -19.70 6.40
C LYS A 340 -4.26 -20.95 6.59
N THR A 341 -4.72 -21.22 7.82
CA THR A 341 -5.63 -22.35 8.09
C THR A 341 -6.98 -22.19 7.36
N GLN A 342 -7.50 -20.97 7.21
CA GLN A 342 -8.70 -20.72 6.40
C GLN A 342 -8.46 -21.00 4.91
N LEU A 343 -7.32 -20.58 4.37
CA LEU A 343 -6.92 -20.86 2.98
C LEU A 343 -6.75 -22.36 2.71
N GLU A 344 -6.08 -23.08 3.61
CA GLU A 344 -5.91 -24.54 3.54
C GLU A 344 -7.28 -25.25 3.52
N ASN A 345 -8.17 -24.91 4.46
CA ASN A 345 -9.54 -25.43 4.51
C ASN A 345 -10.38 -25.10 3.25
N ALA A 346 -10.23 -23.88 2.70
CA ALA A 346 -10.91 -23.49 1.46
C ALA A 346 -10.37 -24.27 0.25
N SER A 347 -9.05 -24.46 0.17
CA SER A 347 -8.40 -25.24 -0.89
C SER A 347 -8.82 -26.72 -0.84
N GLU A 348 -8.98 -27.29 0.36
CA GLU A 348 -9.43 -28.67 0.50
C GLU A 348 -10.91 -28.84 0.10
N LYS A 349 -11.78 -27.91 0.51
CA LYS A 349 -13.18 -27.85 0.06
C LYS A 349 -13.27 -27.74 -1.47
N LEU A 350 -12.45 -26.88 -2.08
CA LEU A 350 -12.38 -26.73 -3.54
C LEU A 350 -11.94 -28.05 -4.22
N LYS A 351 -10.89 -28.70 -3.72
CA LYS A 351 -10.40 -29.99 -4.24
C LYS A 351 -11.44 -31.11 -4.11
N ARG A 352 -12.17 -31.17 -2.99
CA ARG A 352 -13.30 -32.10 -2.78
C ARG A 352 -14.45 -31.81 -3.76
N ALA A 353 -14.79 -30.54 -4.00
CA ALA A 353 -15.80 -30.15 -4.96
C ALA A 353 -15.41 -30.48 -6.42
N GLN A 354 -14.16 -30.20 -6.81
CA GLN A 354 -13.62 -30.53 -8.14
C GLN A 354 -13.62 -32.05 -8.40
N THR A 355 -13.14 -32.85 -7.45
CA THR A 355 -13.12 -34.31 -7.57
C THR A 355 -14.53 -34.92 -7.61
N HIS A 356 -15.50 -34.34 -6.90
CA HIS A 356 -16.92 -34.75 -7.00
C HIS A 356 -17.55 -34.37 -8.34
N ALA A 357 -17.27 -33.16 -8.84
CA ALA A 357 -17.75 -32.70 -10.15
C ALA A 357 -17.19 -33.56 -11.29
N GLU A 358 -15.90 -33.89 -11.26
CA GLU A 358 -15.25 -34.73 -12.27
C GLU A 358 -15.76 -36.18 -12.22
N ARG A 359 -15.98 -36.76 -11.02
CA ARG A 359 -16.66 -38.06 -10.89
C ARG A 359 -18.07 -38.05 -11.50
N LYS A 360 -18.90 -37.05 -11.15
CA LYS A 360 -20.24 -36.91 -11.75
C LYS A 360 -20.19 -36.75 -13.27
N LYS A 361 -19.21 -36.02 -13.81
CA LYS A 361 -19.01 -35.86 -15.25
C LYS A 361 -18.67 -37.20 -15.92
N GLN A 362 -17.78 -37.99 -15.31
CA GLN A 362 -17.42 -39.33 -15.80
C GLN A 362 -18.58 -40.33 -15.73
N ASP A 363 -19.36 -40.31 -14.66
CA ASP A 363 -20.55 -41.17 -14.51
C ASP A 363 -21.67 -40.78 -15.49
N ASN A 364 -21.88 -39.47 -15.69
CA ASN A 364 -22.78 -38.94 -16.72
C ASN A 364 -22.33 -39.33 -18.14
N GLN A 365 -21.03 -39.26 -18.43
CA GLN A 365 -20.49 -39.69 -19.73
C GLN A 365 -20.72 -41.20 -19.95
N ARG A 366 -20.43 -42.04 -18.95
CA ARG A 366 -20.72 -43.49 -19.01
C ARG A 366 -22.20 -43.79 -19.22
N THR A 367 -23.10 -43.00 -18.64
CA THR A 367 -24.55 -43.16 -18.87
C THR A 367 -24.94 -42.71 -20.27
N LEU A 368 -24.42 -41.59 -20.78
CA LEU A 368 -24.63 -41.15 -22.16
C LEU A 368 -24.14 -42.21 -23.16
N ASP A 369 -22.89 -42.70 -23.02
CA ASP A 369 -22.32 -43.75 -23.88
C ASP A 369 -23.18 -45.03 -23.87
N ARG A 370 -23.74 -45.39 -22.71
CA ARG A 370 -24.65 -46.53 -22.58
C ARG A 370 -25.98 -46.30 -23.28
N LEU A 371 -26.60 -45.12 -23.09
CA LEU A 371 -27.86 -44.77 -23.76
C LEU A 371 -27.68 -44.69 -25.27
N GLN A 372 -26.56 -44.13 -25.75
CA GLN A 372 -26.25 -44.05 -27.17
C GLN A 372 -26.12 -45.45 -27.79
N ARG A 373 -25.38 -46.37 -27.16
CA ARG A 373 -25.34 -47.79 -27.59
C ARG A 373 -26.69 -48.50 -27.58
N GLN A 374 -27.62 -48.10 -26.70
CA GLN A 374 -28.99 -48.63 -26.70
C GLN A 374 -29.80 -48.05 -27.85
N TYR A 375 -29.67 -46.74 -28.11
CA TYR A 375 -30.31 -46.07 -29.23
C TYR A 375 -29.83 -46.62 -30.58
N ASP A 376 -28.52 -46.78 -30.76
CA ASP A 376 -27.93 -47.34 -31.99
C ASP A 376 -28.45 -48.76 -32.27
N LYS A 377 -28.62 -49.58 -31.23
CA LYS A 377 -29.25 -50.91 -31.36
C LYS A 377 -30.71 -50.82 -31.77
N MET A 378 -31.50 -49.97 -31.12
CA MET A 378 -32.91 -49.77 -31.48
C MET A 378 -33.08 -49.22 -32.90
N ASP A 379 -32.15 -48.39 -33.38
CA ASP A 379 -32.16 -47.88 -34.75
C ASP A 379 -31.84 -48.97 -35.79
N ILE A 380 -30.91 -49.90 -35.47
CA ILE A 380 -30.67 -51.10 -36.28
C ILE A 380 -31.89 -52.02 -36.26
N GLU A 381 -32.44 -52.35 -35.09
CA GLU A 381 -33.64 -53.19 -34.94
C GLU A 381 -34.83 -52.60 -35.68
N ARG A 382 -35.00 -51.27 -35.69
CA ARG A 382 -36.04 -50.60 -36.49
C ARG A 382 -35.79 -50.74 -38.00
N LYS A 383 -34.55 -50.54 -38.47
CA LYS A 383 -34.22 -50.70 -39.90
C LYS A 383 -34.42 -52.14 -40.39
N ASP A 384 -34.12 -53.14 -39.56
CA ASP A 384 -34.33 -54.54 -39.92
C ASP A 384 -35.81 -54.93 -39.87
N ASN A 385 -36.58 -54.41 -38.89
CA ASN A 385 -38.04 -54.54 -38.90
C ASN A 385 -38.69 -53.85 -40.11
N ASP A 386 -38.25 -52.64 -40.48
CA ASP A 386 -38.76 -51.91 -41.65
C ASP A 386 -38.49 -52.69 -42.95
N LYS A 387 -37.30 -53.31 -43.10
CA LYS A 387 -37.01 -54.24 -44.22
C LYS A 387 -37.96 -55.45 -44.23
N HIS A 388 -38.15 -56.11 -43.09
CA HIS A 388 -39.05 -57.27 -43.00
C HIS A 388 -40.51 -56.89 -43.29
N LEU A 389 -40.95 -55.69 -42.91
CA LEU A 389 -42.26 -55.18 -43.29
C LEU A 389 -42.38 -54.92 -44.80
N ASP A 390 -41.32 -54.40 -45.44
CA ASP A 390 -41.30 -54.21 -46.90
C ASP A 390 -41.16 -55.53 -47.68
N GLU A 391 -40.49 -56.54 -47.12
CA GLU A 391 -40.46 -57.92 -47.64
C GLU A 391 -41.87 -58.54 -47.58
N LEU A 392 -42.52 -58.51 -46.42
CA LEU A 392 -43.90 -59.00 -46.24
C LEU A 392 -44.91 -58.26 -47.11
N ARG A 393 -44.73 -56.95 -47.35
CA ARG A 393 -45.54 -56.18 -48.32
C ARG A 393 -45.36 -56.70 -49.74
N ARG A 394 -44.13 -56.94 -50.19
CA ARG A 394 -43.86 -57.51 -51.52
C ARG A 394 -44.43 -58.92 -51.67
N GLU A 395 -44.36 -59.74 -50.64
CA GLU A 395 -45.00 -61.06 -50.62
C GLU A 395 -46.53 -60.94 -50.74
N ALA A 396 -47.15 -60.04 -49.97
CA ALA A 396 -48.58 -59.77 -50.05
C ALA A 396 -49.01 -59.21 -51.43
N GLU A 397 -48.26 -58.27 -51.99
CA GLU A 397 -48.48 -57.72 -53.35
C GLU A 397 -48.36 -58.81 -54.43
N ASN A 398 -47.38 -59.70 -54.31
CA ASN A 398 -47.18 -60.83 -55.23
C ASN A 398 -48.33 -61.85 -55.12
N ILE A 399 -48.76 -62.19 -53.90
CA ILE A 399 -49.93 -63.06 -53.66
C ILE A 399 -51.21 -62.40 -54.20
N GLU A 400 -51.41 -61.09 -54.00
CA GLU A 400 -52.52 -60.36 -54.60
C GLU A 400 -52.48 -60.37 -56.14
N SER A 401 -51.29 -60.26 -56.74
CA SER A 401 -51.10 -60.34 -58.18
C SER A 401 -51.45 -61.73 -58.71
N GLN A 402 -50.91 -62.78 -58.09
CA GLN A 402 -51.24 -64.17 -58.40
C GLN A 402 -52.74 -64.46 -58.23
N MET A 403 -53.37 -63.93 -57.18
CA MET A 403 -54.81 -64.08 -56.97
C MET A 403 -55.62 -63.36 -58.07
N LYS A 404 -55.20 -62.17 -58.50
CA LYS A 404 -55.81 -61.45 -59.64
C LYS A 404 -55.61 -62.18 -60.97
N GLU A 405 -54.45 -62.80 -61.19
CA GLU A 405 -54.17 -63.62 -62.38
C GLU A 405 -54.98 -64.91 -62.38
N HIS A 406 -55.04 -65.64 -61.25
CA HIS A 406 -55.88 -66.82 -61.10
C HIS A 406 -57.37 -66.50 -61.27
N LEU A 407 -57.86 -65.38 -60.71
CA LEU A 407 -59.23 -64.92 -60.93
C LEU A 407 -59.50 -64.65 -62.41
N ARG A 408 -58.57 -63.98 -63.12
CA ARG A 408 -58.68 -63.77 -64.58
C ARG A 408 -58.65 -65.06 -65.37
N SER A 409 -57.76 -66.01 -65.05
CA SER A 409 -57.69 -67.33 -65.70
C SER A 409 -59.01 -68.07 -65.54
N ASN A 410 -59.53 -68.09 -64.31
CA ASN A 410 -60.80 -68.75 -63.98
C ASN A 410 -62.01 -68.03 -64.65
N GLU A 411 -62.00 -66.69 -64.76
CA GLU A 411 -62.97 -65.94 -65.57
C GLU A 411 -62.86 -66.30 -67.06
N THR A 412 -61.66 -66.46 -67.63
CA THR A 412 -61.50 -66.88 -69.03
C THR A 412 -61.94 -68.34 -69.25
N GLU A 413 -61.55 -69.26 -68.37
CA GLU A 413 -61.96 -70.67 -68.40
C GLU A 413 -63.49 -70.83 -68.25
N LEU A 414 -64.11 -70.04 -67.35
CA LEU A 414 -65.57 -70.00 -67.21
C LEU A 414 -66.25 -69.46 -68.47
N ASN A 415 -65.70 -68.40 -69.09
CA ASN A 415 -66.21 -67.86 -70.34
C ASN A 415 -66.04 -68.84 -71.52
N GLU A 416 -64.94 -69.59 -71.56
CA GLU A 416 -64.71 -70.67 -72.54
C GLU A 416 -65.70 -71.82 -72.34
N LEU A 417 -65.90 -72.29 -71.10
CA LEU A 417 -66.92 -73.29 -70.75
C LEU A 417 -68.34 -72.83 -71.08
N LEU A 418 -68.67 -71.55 -70.86
CA LEU A 418 -69.95 -70.97 -71.25
C LEU A 418 -70.10 -70.86 -72.77
N ALA A 419 -69.00 -70.60 -73.50
CA ALA A 419 -68.99 -70.58 -74.96
C ALA A 419 -69.11 -71.99 -75.55
N GLU A 420 -68.47 -73.01 -74.96
CA GLU A 420 -68.64 -74.42 -75.33
C GLU A 420 -70.05 -74.91 -75.01
N TYR A 421 -70.59 -74.59 -73.84
CA TYR A 421 -71.99 -74.87 -73.50
C TYR A 421 -72.96 -74.18 -74.49
N GLY A 422 -72.64 -72.96 -74.92
CA GLY A 422 -73.35 -72.24 -75.97
C GLY A 422 -73.33 -72.96 -77.33
N LYS A 423 -72.17 -73.52 -77.73
CA LYS A 423 -72.03 -74.36 -78.94
C LYS A 423 -72.81 -75.67 -78.83
N LEU A 424 -72.66 -76.39 -77.71
CA LEU A 424 -73.37 -77.65 -77.45
C LEU A 424 -74.90 -77.46 -77.46
N ARG A 425 -75.39 -76.31 -76.96
CA ARG A 425 -76.79 -75.91 -77.03
C ARG A 425 -77.25 -75.55 -78.45
N HIS A 426 -76.34 -75.08 -79.31
CA HIS A 426 -76.63 -74.84 -80.73
C HIS A 426 -76.71 -76.15 -81.51
N GLU A 427 -75.80 -77.08 -81.27
CA GLU A 427 -75.78 -78.42 -81.87
C GLU A 427 -77.02 -79.24 -81.46
N THR A 428 -77.31 -79.35 -80.15
CA THR A 428 -78.54 -80.00 -79.65
C THR A 428 -79.82 -79.24 -80.02
N GLY A 429 -79.73 -77.96 -80.38
CA GLY A 429 -80.83 -77.18 -80.94
C GLY A 429 -81.09 -77.46 -82.42
N GLN A 430 -80.07 -77.85 -83.19
CA GLN A 430 -80.20 -78.22 -84.61
C GLN A 430 -80.74 -79.65 -84.78
N ASP A 431 -80.33 -80.60 -83.93
CA ASP A 431 -80.83 -81.99 -83.97
C ASP A 431 -82.34 -82.10 -83.67
N ILE A 432 -82.91 -81.18 -82.89
CA ILE A 432 -84.35 -81.15 -82.59
C ILE A 432 -85.19 -80.61 -83.77
N ILE A 433 -84.57 -79.90 -84.72
CA ILE A 433 -85.26 -79.26 -85.85
C ILE A 433 -85.26 -80.14 -87.12
N GLN A 434 -84.48 -81.22 -87.19
CA GLN A 434 -84.53 -82.19 -88.31
C GLN A 434 -85.49 -83.38 -88.12
N PHE A 435 -86.34 -83.37 -87.08
CA PHE A 435 -87.36 -84.41 -86.85
C PHE A 435 -88.82 -83.91 -86.86
N TYR A 436 -89.07 -82.81 -87.59
CA TYR A 436 -90.42 -82.33 -87.97
C TYR A 436 -90.51 -82.06 -89.48
#